data_AF-A0A7S3MM81-F1
#
_entry.id   AF-A0A7S3MM81-F1
#
_cell.length_a   1.000
_cell.length_b   1.000
_cell.length_c   1.000
_cell.angle_alpha   90.00
_cell.angle_beta   90.00
_cell.angle_gamma   90.00
#
_symmetry.space_group_name_H-M   'P 1'
#
loop_
_entity.id
_entity.type
_entity.pdbx_description
1 polymer ?
#
loop_
_entity_poly.entity_id
_entity_poly.type
_entity_poly.pdbx_seq_one_letter_code
_entity_poly.pdbx_strand_id
1 'polypeptide(L)'
;MCLQSVSNYNQWILGDTFMRGWYNIHDHANTRIGFYPLPGSTKKTPTSVTAAANSITNNSSISGGTGAVTAAADDTFELFGLSLETFARIAIFVALVAVVIAVVILTACYYLLRASKKSGPEKIQ
;
A
#
# COMPACT_ATOMS: atom_id res chain seq x y z
N MET A 1 25.29 13.50 -2.75
CA MET A 1 23.88 13.07 -2.70
C MET A 1 23.50 12.96 -1.24
N CYS A 2 22.48 13.70 -0.81
CA CYS A 2 21.98 13.65 0.57
C CYS A 2 20.83 12.65 0.60
N LEU A 3 20.91 11.60 1.40
CA LEU A 3 19.80 10.67 1.61
C LEU A 3 18.86 11.30 2.63
N GLN A 4 17.73 11.85 2.18
CA GLN A 4 16.70 12.37 3.07
C GLN A 4 15.74 11.21 3.40
N SER A 5 15.74 10.80 4.67
CA SER A 5 14.75 9.85 5.18
C SER A 5 13.38 10.54 5.22
N VAL A 6 12.37 9.94 4.60
CA VAL A 6 10.99 10.45 4.68
C VAL A 6 10.44 10.04 6.04
N SER A 7 10.14 11.05 6.84
CA SER A 7 10.13 11.08 8.30
C SER A 7 8.94 10.37 8.97
N ASN A 8 8.70 9.09 8.69
CA ASN A 8 7.85 8.20 9.50
C ASN A 8 8.25 6.72 9.43
N TYR A 9 9.24 6.35 8.62
CA TYR A 9 9.73 4.98 8.50
C TYR A 9 11.23 4.96 8.79
N ASN A 10 11.66 4.12 9.74
CA ASN A 10 13.07 3.92 10.08
C ASN A 10 13.80 3.07 9.03
N GLN A 11 13.49 3.29 7.75
CA GLN A 11 13.96 2.49 6.62
C GLN A 11 14.67 3.39 5.61
N TRP A 12 15.87 2.99 5.20
CA TRP A 12 16.61 3.65 4.14
C TRP A 12 16.22 3.03 2.81
N ILE A 13 15.52 3.81 1.99
CA ILE A 13 15.10 3.37 0.65
C ILE A 13 16.10 3.91 -0.37
N LEU A 14 16.63 3.02 -1.21
CA LEU A 14 17.44 3.38 -2.35
C LEU A 14 16.50 3.62 -3.54
N GLY A 15 16.26 4.89 -3.85
CA GLY A 15 15.32 5.32 -4.89
C GLY A 15 15.82 5.11 -6.32
N ASP A 16 14.99 5.53 -7.29
CA ASP A 16 15.23 5.41 -8.72
C ASP A 16 16.57 6.02 -9.17
N THR A 17 16.97 7.14 -8.56
CA THR A 17 18.18 7.86 -8.98
C THR A 17 19.45 7.13 -8.55
N PHE A 18 19.34 6.32 -7.48
CA PHE A 18 20.36 5.32 -7.19
C PHE A 18 20.25 4.22 -8.25
N MET A 19 19.14 3.51 -8.32
CA MET A 19 18.98 2.29 -9.13
C MET A 19 19.32 2.45 -10.63
N ARG A 20 19.12 3.64 -11.22
CA ARG A 20 19.34 3.89 -12.66
C ARG A 20 20.80 3.73 -13.12
N GLY A 21 21.76 3.77 -12.19
CA GLY A 21 23.19 3.65 -12.51
C GLY A 21 23.75 2.23 -12.47
N TRP A 22 22.95 1.25 -12.06
CA TRP A 22 23.39 -0.13 -11.80
C TRP A 22 22.39 -1.16 -12.33
N TYR A 23 22.91 -2.31 -12.74
CA TYR A 23 22.15 -3.55 -12.81
C TYR A 23 22.06 -4.17 -11.41
N ASN A 24 20.85 -4.51 -10.99
CA ASN A 24 20.55 -5.08 -9.68
C ASN A 24 20.27 -6.57 -9.83
N ILE A 25 21.02 -7.40 -9.10
CA ILE A 25 20.86 -8.85 -9.09
C ILE A 25 20.26 -9.24 -7.75
N HIS A 26 19.06 -9.81 -7.77
CA HIS A 26 18.34 -10.26 -6.58
C HIS A 26 18.40 -11.79 -6.52
N ASP A 27 19.21 -12.32 -5.60
CA ASP A 27 19.27 -13.75 -5.32
C ASP A 27 18.50 -14.02 -4.02
N HIS A 28 17.24 -14.40 -4.18
CA HIS A 28 16.36 -14.69 -3.06
C HIS A 28 16.70 -16.00 -2.35
N ALA A 29 17.29 -16.98 -3.06
CA ALA A 29 17.65 -18.27 -2.48
C ALA A 29 18.80 -18.13 -1.49
N ASN A 30 19.77 -17.25 -1.79
CA ASN A 30 20.93 -16.99 -0.94
C ASN A 30 20.83 -15.67 -0.15
N THR A 31 19.66 -15.02 -0.13
CA THR A 31 19.38 -13.76 0.58
C THR A 31 20.39 -12.64 0.29
N ARG A 32 20.79 -12.50 -0.98
CA ARG A 32 21.84 -11.56 -1.43
C ARG A 32 21.35 -10.60 -2.49
N ILE A 33 21.96 -9.42 -2.50
CA ILE A 33 21.77 -8.41 -3.53
C ILE A 33 23.15 -8.01 -4.06
N GLY A 34 23.29 -7.98 -5.39
CA GLY A 34 24.49 -7.53 -6.08
C GLY A 34 24.22 -6.32 -6.95
N PHE A 35 25.22 -5.44 -7.07
CA PHE A 35 25.18 -4.25 -7.92
C PHE A 35 26.32 -4.31 -8.95
N TYR A 36 25.97 -4.20 -10.22
CA TYR A 36 26.96 -4.09 -11.30
C TYR A 36 26.78 -2.77 -12.06
N PRO A 37 27.83 -1.98 -12.32
CA PRO A 37 27.69 -0.69 -12.97
C PRO A 37 27.16 -0.84 -14.40
N LEU A 38 26.17 -0.03 -14.76
CA LEU A 38 25.66 0.03 -16.13
C LEU A 38 26.74 0.60 -17.08
N PRO A 39 27.04 -0.02 -18.23
CA PRO A 39 27.96 0.54 -19.22
C PRO A 39 27.53 1.95 -19.65
N GLY A 40 28.44 2.92 -19.58
CA GLY A 40 28.16 4.35 -19.85
C GLY A 40 27.72 5.17 -18.64
N SER A 41 27.57 4.54 -17.47
CA SER A 41 27.30 5.23 -16.20
C SER A 41 28.59 5.70 -15.53
N THR A 42 28.52 6.81 -14.77
CA THR A 42 29.63 7.28 -13.91
C THR A 42 29.76 6.50 -12.60
N LYS A 43 28.91 5.49 -12.39
CA LYS A 43 28.87 4.69 -11.18
C LYS A 43 29.95 3.60 -11.20
N LYS A 44 30.46 3.26 -10.02
CA LYS A 44 31.44 2.17 -9.82
C LYS A 44 30.80 1.05 -8.99
N THR A 45 31.30 -0.16 -9.17
CA THR A 45 30.95 -1.29 -8.30
C THR A 45 31.35 -0.94 -6.86
N PRO A 46 30.44 -1.07 -5.89
CA PRO A 46 30.82 -0.96 -4.48
C PRO A 46 31.83 -2.06 -4.14
N THR A 47 33.07 -1.69 -3.80
CA THR A 47 34.16 -2.63 -3.44
C THR A 47 34.25 -2.89 -1.94
N SER A 48 33.53 -2.13 -1.11
CA SER A 48 33.50 -2.32 0.33
C SER A 48 32.09 -2.62 0.77
N VAL A 49 31.87 -3.84 1.27
CA VAL A 49 30.70 -4.20 2.04
C VAL A 49 31.14 -4.10 3.49
N THR A 50 30.47 -3.29 4.31
CA THR A 50 30.70 -3.33 5.75
C THR A 50 30.30 -4.73 6.21
N ALA A 51 31.26 -5.53 6.70
CA ALA A 51 31.07 -6.95 7.04
C ALA A 51 30.05 -7.20 8.15
N ALA A 52 29.60 -6.15 8.84
CA ALA A 52 28.40 -6.20 9.63
C ALA A 52 27.24 -5.68 8.77
N ALA A 53 26.36 -6.58 8.32
CA ALA A 53 24.96 -6.21 8.30
C ALA A 53 24.70 -5.65 9.71
N ASN A 54 24.52 -4.34 9.81
CA ASN A 54 24.31 -3.69 11.09
C ASN A 54 23.14 -4.47 11.71
N SER A 55 23.42 -5.25 12.75
CA SER A 55 22.37 -5.69 13.64
C SER A 55 21.64 -4.41 13.97
N ILE A 56 20.42 -4.27 13.49
CA ILE A 56 19.56 -3.18 13.90
C ILE A 56 19.30 -3.49 15.37
N THR A 57 20.23 -3.10 16.24
CA THR A 57 19.88 -2.78 17.61
C THR A 57 18.89 -1.66 17.45
N ASN A 58 17.60 -2.01 17.64
CA ASN A 58 16.48 -1.09 17.68
C ASN A 58 16.98 0.20 18.32
N ASN A 59 17.13 1.25 17.51
CA ASN A 59 17.47 2.54 18.02
C ASN A 59 16.27 2.99 18.85
N SER A 60 16.26 2.65 20.14
CA SER A 60 15.20 2.94 21.12
C SER A 60 15.03 4.43 21.40
N SER A 61 15.57 5.31 20.56
CA SER A 61 15.37 6.76 20.64
C SER A 61 14.20 7.26 19.77
N ILE A 62 13.46 6.38 19.07
CA ILE A 62 12.11 6.71 18.61
C ILE A 62 11.16 6.58 19.80
N SER A 63 11.17 7.62 20.62
CA SER A 63 10.16 7.87 21.64
C SER A 63 8.87 8.26 20.91
N GLY A 64 8.03 7.27 20.60
CA GLY A 64 6.79 7.48 19.86
C GLY A 64 5.79 6.33 19.87
N GLY A 65 6.04 5.27 20.65
CA GLY A 65 5.09 4.18 20.83
C GLY A 65 5.36 3.48 22.15
N THR A 66 4.52 3.73 23.14
CA THR A 66 4.50 2.98 24.40
C THR A 66 4.15 1.52 24.10
N GLY A 67 5.15 0.65 24.16
CA GLY A 67 4.96 -0.79 24.08
C GLY A 67 6.31 -1.49 24.04
N ALA A 68 6.71 -2.05 25.17
CA ALA A 68 7.84 -2.97 25.25
C ALA A 68 7.62 -4.13 24.25
N VAL A 69 8.42 -4.20 23.20
CA VAL A 69 8.38 -5.34 22.28
C VAL A 69 9.17 -6.49 22.90
N THR A 70 8.51 -7.22 23.80
CA THR A 70 8.78 -8.66 23.95
C THR A 70 8.39 -9.32 22.64
N ALA A 71 9.33 -10.05 22.03
CA ALA A 71 9.13 -10.80 20.81
C ALA A 71 7.97 -11.79 20.95
N ALA A 72 6.79 -11.39 20.48
CA ALA A 72 5.75 -12.29 20.02
C ALA A 72 5.74 -12.16 18.50
N ALA A 73 5.80 -13.28 17.80
CA ALA A 73 5.55 -13.34 16.37
C ALA A 73 4.14 -12.82 16.14
N ASP A 74 4.01 -11.53 15.81
CA ASP A 74 2.74 -10.94 15.45
C ASP A 74 2.61 -11.05 13.93
N ASP A 75 2.02 -12.16 13.48
CA ASP A 75 1.68 -12.45 12.08
C ASP A 75 0.51 -11.55 11.59
N THR A 76 0.40 -10.33 12.09
CA THR A 76 -0.64 -9.38 11.71
C THR A 76 -0.27 -8.73 10.39
N PHE A 77 -0.69 -9.36 9.29
CA PHE A 77 -0.68 -8.74 7.98
C PHE A 77 -1.52 -7.45 8.01
N GLU A 78 -0.84 -6.31 8.00
CA GLU A 78 -1.46 -5.00 7.85
C GLU A 78 -1.59 -4.64 6.36
N LEU A 79 -2.81 -4.37 5.90
CA LEU A 79 -3.09 -3.92 4.54
C LEU A 79 -3.46 -2.43 4.59
N PHE A 80 -2.65 -1.57 3.96
CA PHE A 80 -2.74 -0.10 4.05
C PHE A 80 -2.60 0.47 5.48
N GLY A 81 -1.77 -0.16 6.33
CA GLY A 81 -1.57 0.27 7.72
C GLY A 81 -2.81 0.06 8.59
N LEU A 82 -3.74 -0.79 8.15
CA LEU A 82 -4.91 -1.21 8.89
C LEU A 82 -4.83 -2.71 9.13
N SER A 83 -5.17 -3.13 10.35
CA SER A 83 -5.35 -4.55 10.64
C SER A 83 -6.44 -5.16 9.75
N LEU A 84 -6.30 -6.44 9.42
CA LEU A 84 -7.26 -7.18 8.59
C LEU A 84 -8.70 -7.04 9.11
N GLU A 85 -8.89 -7.05 10.43
CA GLU A 85 -10.20 -6.85 11.05
C GLU A 85 -10.77 -5.46 10.77
N THR A 86 -9.95 -4.42 10.87
CA THR A 86 -10.36 -3.03 10.62
C THR A 86 -10.71 -2.85 9.15
N PHE A 87 -9.88 -3.38 8.25
CA PHE A 87 -10.13 -3.36 6.81
C PHE A 87 -11.43 -4.08 6.45
N ALA A 88 -11.66 -5.29 6.99
CA ALA A 88 -12.88 -6.06 6.73
C ALA A 88 -14.14 -5.32 7.17
N ARG A 89 -14.12 -4.65 8.34
CA ARG A 89 -15.25 -3.83 8.81
C ARG A 89 -15.54 -2.66 7.87
N ILE A 90 -14.51 -1.95 7.40
CA ILE A 90 -14.66 -0.85 6.45
C ILE A 90 -15.23 -1.36 5.12
N ALA A 91 -14.69 -2.46 4.60
CA ALA A 91 -15.13 -3.05 3.33
C ALA A 91 -16.62 -3.46 3.37
N ILE A 92 -17.06 -4.08 4.47
CA ILE A 92 -18.47 -4.45 4.68
C ILE A 92 -19.36 -3.21 4.72
N PHE A 93 -18.96 -2.16 5.45
CA PHE A 93 -19.73 -0.92 5.53
C PHE A 93 -19.93 -0.27 4.17
N VAL A 94 -18.86 -0.16 3.36
CA VAL A 94 -18.93 0.38 2.00
C VAL A 94 -19.85 -0.46 1.11
N ALA A 95 -19.78 -1.79 1.21
CA ALA A 95 -20.65 -2.69 0.46
C ALA A 95 -22.13 -2.50 0.83
N LEU A 96 -22.46 -2.37 2.12
CA LEU A 96 -23.84 -2.14 2.56
C LEU A 96 -24.38 -0.79 2.05
N VAL A 97 -23.59 0.28 2.13
CA VAL A 97 -23.98 1.60 1.60
C VAL A 97 -24.25 1.52 0.10
N ALA A 98 -23.40 0.84 -0.66
CA ALA A 98 -23.59 0.65 -2.10
C ALA A 98 -24.90 -0.10 -2.43
N VAL A 99 -25.23 -1.14 -1.66
CA VAL A 99 -26.49 -1.88 -1.82
C VAL A 99 -27.70 -1.01 -1.52
N VAL A 100 -27.66 -0.21 -0.45
CA VAL A 100 -28.76 0.72 -0.10
C VAL A 100 -28.99 1.72 -1.23
N ILE A 101 -27.92 2.31 -1.77
CA ILE A 101 -28.00 3.24 -2.90
C ILE A 101 -28.63 2.55 -4.12
N ALA A 102 -28.22 1.32 -4.44
CA ALA A 102 -28.79 0.57 -5.56
C ALA A 102 -30.30 0.30 -5.38
N VAL A 103 -30.73 -0.06 -4.16
CA VAL A 103 -32.17 -0.26 -3.85
C VAL A 103 -32.96 1.03 -3.99
N VAL A 104 -32.42 2.17 -3.54
CA VAL A 104 -33.06 3.48 -3.69
C VAL A 104 -33.20 3.84 -5.17
N ILE A 105 -32.17 3.61 -5.98
CA ILE A 105 -32.23 3.84 -7.43
C ILE A 105 -33.26 2.94 -8.09
N LEU A 106 -33.28 1.64 -7.77
CA LEU A 106 -34.24 0.69 -8.34
C LEU A 106 -35.68 1.04 -7.96
N THR A 107 -35.93 1.41 -6.71
CA THR A 107 -37.27 1.83 -6.27
C THR A 107 -37.70 3.12 -6.95
N ALA A 108 -36.82 4.12 -7.07
CA ALA A 108 -37.10 5.33 -7.82
C ALA A 108 -37.42 5.05 -9.30
N CYS A 109 -36.61 4.21 -9.98
CA CYS A 109 -36.87 3.77 -11.35
C CYS A 109 -38.22 3.05 -11.48
N TYR A 110 -38.58 2.19 -10.52
CA TYR A 110 -39.87 1.51 -10.51
C TYR A 110 -41.05 2.50 -10.40
N TYR A 111 -40.95 3.50 -9.53
CA TYR A 111 -41.99 4.53 -9.39
C TYR A 111 -42.13 5.39 -10.66
N LEU A 112 -41.02 5.78 -11.28
CA LEU A 112 -41.04 6.55 -12.53
C LEU A 112 -41.64 5.74 -13.70
N LEU A 113 -41.27 4.47 -13.84
CA LEU A 113 -41.85 3.59 -14.87
C LEU A 113 -43.35 3.39 -14.66
N ARG A 114 -43.80 3.24 -13.40
CA ARG A 114 -45.22 3.10 -13.08
C ARG A 114 -46.00 4.38 -13.35
N ALA A 115 -45.42 5.55 -13.09
CA ALA A 115 -46.03 6.84 -13.44
C ALA A 115 -46.21 6.98 -14.97
N SER A 116 -45.22 6.58 -15.76
CA SER A 116 -45.31 6.62 -17.24
C SER A 116 -46.38 5.69 -17.81
N LYS A 117 -46.59 4.50 -17.23
CA LYS A 117 -47.66 3.58 -17.65
C LYS A 117 -49.05 4.12 -17.36
N LYS A 118 -49.20 5.02 -16.39
CA LYS A 118 -50.49 5.63 -16.05
C LYS A 118 -50.89 6.76 -17.01
N SER A 119 -49.97 7.24 -17.86
CA SER A 119 -50.15 8.44 -18.68
C SER A 119 -50.23 8.19 -20.20
N GLY A 120 -50.91 7.15 -20.68
CA GLY A 120 -51.16 7.04 -22.13
C GLY A 120 -52.44 6.29 -22.51
N PRO A 121 -53.05 6.58 -23.69
CA PRO A 121 -53.07 7.81 -24.48
C PRO A 121 -54.38 8.61 -24.24
N GLU A 122 -54.28 9.93 -24.22
CA GLU A 122 -55.43 10.85 -24.29
C GLU A 122 -56.20 10.58 -25.60
N LYS A 123 -57.51 10.32 -25.49
CA LYS A 123 -58.38 10.12 -26.65
C LYS A 123 -58.47 11.44 -27.40
N ILE A 124 -57.81 11.52 -28.56
CA ILE A 124 -58.03 12.57 -29.55
C ILE A 124 -59.49 12.44 -30.01
N GLN A 125 -60.26 13.47 -29.68
CA GLN A 125 -61.65 13.66 -30.10
C GLN A 125 -61.70 14.25 -31.50
#